data_AF-T0YW91-F1
#
_entry.id   AF-T0YW91-F1
#
_cell.length_a   1.000
_cell.length_b   1.000
_cell.length_c   1.000
_cell.angle_alpha   90.00
_cell.angle_beta   90.00
_cell.angle_gamma   90.00
#
_symmetry.space_group_name_H-M   'P 1'
#
loop_
_entity.id
_entity.type
_entity.pdbx_description
1 polymer ?
#
loop_
_entity_poly.entity_id
_entity_poly.type
_entity_poly.pdbx_seq_one_letter_code
_entity_poly.pdbx_strand_id
1 'polypeptide(L)' 'RTPADVALLRAAGVQAFLVGEAFMRAADPGAELARLFAVERA' A
#
# COMPACT_ATOMS: atom_id res chain seq x y z
N ARG A 1 -6.51 5.76 -1.70
CA ARG A 1 -6.76 4.45 -1.09
C ARG A 1 -5.87 4.34 0.13
N THR A 2 -6.43 3.97 1.26
CA THR A 2 -5.80 4.10 2.58
C THR A 2 -5.20 2.75 3.00
N PRO A 3 -4.31 2.72 4.01
CA PRO A 3 -3.82 1.47 4.59
C PRO A 3 -4.93 0.49 5.03
N ALA A 4 -6.11 1.01 5.39
CA ALA A 4 -7.28 0.17 5.72
C ALA A 4 -7.77 -0.67 4.53
N ASP A 5 -7.67 -0.14 3.30
CA ASP A 5 -8.04 -0.87 2.08
C ASP A 5 -7.09 -2.06 1.85
N VAL A 6 -5.79 -1.88 2.14
CA VAL A 6 -4.79 -2.94 2.05
C VAL A 6 -5.05 -4.02 3.09
N ALA A 7 -5.31 -3.63 4.35
CA ALA A 7 -5.61 -4.57 5.43
C ALA A 7 -6.83 -5.44 5.11
N LEU A 8 -7.90 -4.84 4.59
CA LEU A 8 -9.11 -5.56 4.17
C LEU A 8 -8.81 -6.60 3.07
N LEU A 9 -8.08 -6.19 2.03
CA LEU A 9 -7.78 -7.07 0.89
C LEU A 9 -6.83 -8.21 1.29
N ARG A 10 -5.87 -7.96 2.19
CA ARG A 10 -5.01 -9.00 2.76
C ARG A 10 -5.80 -10.01 3.59
N ALA A 11 -6.74 -9.54 4.42
CA ALA A 11 -7.64 -10.42 5.17
C ALA A 11 -8.51 -11.30 4.24
N ALA A 12 -8.79 -10.83 3.03
CA ALA A 12 -9.47 -11.58 1.98
C ALA A 12 -8.53 -12.48 1.13
N GLY A 13 -7.24 -12.61 1.50
CA GLY A 13 -6.27 -13.47 0.82
C GLY A 13 -5.59 -12.85 -0.41
N VAL A 14 -5.79 -11.56 -0.68
CA VAL A 14 -5.11 -10.86 -1.78
C VAL A 14 -3.73 -10.39 -1.32
N GLN A 15 -2.68 -10.91 -1.96
CA GLN A 15 -1.28 -10.65 -1.59
C GLN A 15 -0.53 -9.76 -2.59
N ALA A 16 -1.02 -9.65 -3.81
CA ALA A 16 -0.40 -8.87 -4.88
C ALA A 16 -1.21 -7.62 -5.17
N PHE A 17 -0.55 -6.47 -5.15
CA PHE A 17 -1.18 -5.17 -5.36
C PHE A 17 -0.49 -4.46 -6.51
N LEU A 18 -1.26 -4.06 -7.53
CA LEU A 18 -0.78 -3.13 -8.54
C LEU A 18 -1.00 -1.70 -8.01
N VAL A 19 0.09 -1.01 -7.70
CA VAL A 19 0.08 0.40 -7.32
C VAL A 19 0.53 1.25 -8.50
N GLY A 20 -0.23 2.30 -8.81
CA GLY A 20 -0.05 3.10 -10.03
C GLY A 20 0.05 4.60 -9.76
N GLU A 21 -0.53 5.40 -10.67
CA GLU A 21 -0.43 6.86 -10.84
C GLU A 21 -0.22 7.74 -9.58
N ALA A 22 -0.79 7.40 -8.44
CA ALA A 22 -0.60 8.13 -7.18
C ALA A 22 0.86 8.11 -6.68
N PHE A 23 1.60 7.03 -6.94
CA PHE A 23 3.00 6.87 -6.55
C PHE A 23 3.96 7.51 -7.57
N MET A 24 3.57 7.54 -8.85
CA MET A 24 4.40 8.12 -9.92
C MET A 24 4.47 9.66 -9.84
N ARG A 25 3.55 10.30 -9.11
CA ARG A 25 3.52 11.76 -8.86
C ARG A 25 3.99 12.14 -7.46
N ALA A 26 4.34 11.19 -6.62
CA ALA A 26 4.85 11.45 -5.28
C ALA A 26 6.29 11.98 -5.35
N ALA A 27 6.63 12.92 -4.47
CA ALA A 27 8.00 13.41 -4.34
C ALA A 27 8.96 12.29 -3.90
N ASP A 28 8.48 11.38 -3.07
CA ASP A 28 9.17 10.15 -2.68
C ASP A 28 8.19 8.95 -2.79
N PRO A 29 8.21 8.23 -3.92
CA PRO A 29 7.37 7.06 -4.13
C PRO A 29 7.64 5.95 -3.11
N GLY A 30 8.88 5.82 -2.65
CA GLY A 30 9.28 4.79 -1.69
C GLY A 30 8.69 5.04 -0.30
N ALA A 31 8.75 6.30 0.17
CA ALA A 31 8.13 6.70 1.43
C ALA A 31 6.61 6.50 1.41
N GLU A 32 5.95 6.83 0.30
CA GLU A 32 4.51 6.64 0.21
C GLU A 32 4.13 5.16 0.14
N LEU A 33 4.96 4.33 -0.49
CA LEU A 33 4.77 2.88 -0.53
C LEU A 33 4.94 2.29 0.87
N ALA A 34 5.96 2.73 1.60
CA ALA A 34 6.13 2.39 3.01
C ALA A 34 4.90 2.80 3.82
N ARG A 35 4.36 4.02 3.66
CA ARG A 35 3.16 4.47 4.36
C ARG A 35 1.92 3.61 4.05
N LEU A 36 1.75 3.18 2.80
CA LEU A 36 0.62 2.35 2.39
C LEU A 36 0.69 0.93 3.00
N PHE A 37 1.90 0.39 3.18
CA PHE A 37 2.12 -0.99 3.63
C PHE A 37 2.70 -1.13 5.07
N ALA A 38 2.94 -0.04 5.80
CA ALA A 38 3.61 -0.01 7.11
C ALA A 38 2.86 -0.72 8.26
N VAL A 39 1.73 -1.39 8.01
CA VAL A 39 0.90 -2.04 9.04
C VAL A 39 1.37 -3.46 9.39
N GLU A 40 2.37 -4.02 8.69
CA GLU A 40 2.90 -5.35 9.03
C GLU A 40 4.34 -5.29 9.53
N ARG A 41 4.48 -5.13 10.84
CA ARG A 41 5.57 -5.78 11.57
C ARG A 41 4.96 -6.94 12.35
N ALA A 42 5.11 -8.14 11.81
CA ALA A 42 5.11 -9.38 12.57
C ALA A 42 6.57 -9.76 12.84
#